data_AF-A0A2E4HQG6-F1
#
_entry.id   AF-A0A2E4HQG6-F1
#
_cell.length_a   1.000
_cell.length_b   1.000
_cell.length_c   1.000
_cell.angle_alpha   90.00
_cell.angle_beta   90.00
_cell.angle_gamma   90.00
#
_symmetry.space_group_name_H-M   'P 1'
#
loop_
_entity.id
_entity.type
_entity.pdbx_description
1 polymer ?
#
loop_
_entity_poly.entity_id
_entity_poly.type
_entity_poly.pdbx_seq_one_letter_code
_entity_poly.pdbx_strand_id
1 'polypeptide(L)'
;MYQYTKKLSLLLFTLLAFSLPIYPESSSVFVEKVHDQIVEAIKSNIESYTENPKAFIKAISDPLEPLVDFKRISRYVMGKHFSKASNDQKKRFHDAFKKSLLDTYSKTLAEFKDEKIIVSHETQKSKEGKREKVFLEIVTDTKNYPAIYYMYLNGQGEWMLYNIVIDGVNLSLTFRKQFNSLMKTEKDIDGVIKKWVATI
;
A
#
# COMPACT_ATOMS: atom_id res chain seq x y z
N MET A 1 29.70 -51.85 -56.70
CA MET A 1 30.41 -51.93 -55.41
C MET A 1 30.02 -50.70 -54.58
N TYR A 2 29.22 -50.94 -53.53
CA TYR A 2 28.80 -50.08 -52.41
C TYR A 2 28.15 -48.69 -52.59
N GLN A 3 26.91 -48.64 -52.09
CA GLN A 3 26.05 -47.49 -51.78
C GLN A 3 26.62 -46.63 -50.65
N TYR A 4 26.33 -45.33 -50.63
CA TYR A 4 26.09 -44.58 -49.37
C TYR A 4 25.14 -43.41 -49.62
N THR A 5 23.83 -43.66 -49.46
CA THR A 5 22.83 -42.62 -49.22
C THR A 5 23.15 -41.96 -47.88
N LYS A 6 23.60 -40.69 -47.88
CA LYS A 6 23.69 -39.91 -46.65
C LYS A 6 22.27 -39.58 -46.18
N LYS A 7 21.78 -40.35 -45.20
CA LYS A 7 20.59 -39.97 -44.41
C LYS A 7 20.86 -38.64 -43.72
N LEU A 8 20.14 -37.60 -44.14
CA LEU A 8 20.09 -36.32 -43.45
C LEU A 8 19.32 -36.55 -42.14
N SER A 9 20.05 -36.79 -41.04
CA SER A 9 19.45 -36.95 -39.71
C SER A 9 19.04 -35.56 -39.21
N LEU A 10 17.74 -35.31 -39.24
CA LEU A 10 17.07 -34.15 -38.67
C LEU A 10 17.25 -34.17 -37.13
N LEU A 11 18.25 -33.45 -36.62
CA LEU A 11 18.36 -33.15 -35.19
C LEU A 11 17.38 -32.02 -34.86
N LEU A 12 16.11 -32.37 -34.66
CA LEU A 12 15.11 -31.46 -34.12
C LEU A 12 15.41 -31.27 -32.63
N PHE A 13 16.18 -30.24 -32.30
CA PHE A 13 16.39 -29.81 -30.92
C PHE A 13 15.08 -29.17 -30.45
N THR A 14 14.15 -29.98 -29.92
CA THR A 14 12.97 -29.46 -29.23
C THR A 14 13.43 -28.73 -28.00
N LEU A 15 13.50 -27.40 -28.10
CA LEU A 15 13.63 -26.49 -26.97
C LEU A 15 12.39 -26.73 -26.08
N LEU A 16 12.52 -27.58 -25.06
CA LEU A 16 11.54 -27.59 -23.97
C LEU A 16 11.65 -26.20 -23.33
N ALA A 17 10.74 -25.31 -23.72
CA ALA A 17 10.46 -24.10 -22.96
C ALA A 17 9.92 -24.56 -21.60
N PHE A 18 10.82 -24.82 -20.66
CA PHE A 18 10.48 -24.86 -19.26
C PHE A 18 9.99 -23.46 -18.93
N SER A 19 8.67 -23.27 -18.94
CA SER A 19 8.05 -22.13 -18.30
C SER A 19 8.42 -22.23 -16.83
N LEU A 20 9.43 -21.46 -16.41
CA LEU A 20 9.70 -21.30 -15.00
C LEU A 20 8.39 -20.83 -14.34
N PRO A 21 7.95 -21.47 -13.24
CA PRO A 21 6.81 -20.97 -12.52
C PRO A 21 7.11 -19.51 -12.13
N ILE A 22 6.33 -18.58 -12.66
CA ILE A 22 6.35 -17.19 -12.22
C ILE A 22 5.74 -17.20 -10.83
N TYR A 23 6.59 -17.31 -9.81
CA TYR A 23 6.16 -17.12 -8.44
C TYR A 23 5.79 -15.65 -8.27
N PRO A 24 4.64 -15.33 -7.66
CA PRO A 24 4.31 -13.96 -7.31
C PRO A 24 5.45 -13.36 -6.47
N GLU A 25 5.82 -12.12 -6.76
CA GLU A 25 6.78 -11.35 -5.96
C GLU A 25 6.37 -11.43 -4.47
N SER A 26 7.35 -11.59 -3.56
CA SER A 26 7.04 -11.64 -2.13
C SER A 26 6.51 -10.28 -1.67
N SER A 27 5.65 -10.27 -0.66
CA SER A 27 5.09 -9.01 -0.15
C SER A 27 6.16 -8.06 0.39
N SER A 28 7.24 -8.60 0.97
CA SER A 28 8.40 -7.81 1.44
C SER A 28 9.14 -7.11 0.30
N VAL A 29 9.45 -7.81 -0.79
CA VAL A 29 10.15 -7.24 -1.95
C VAL A 29 9.27 -6.20 -2.64
N PHE A 30 7.97 -6.49 -2.77
CA PHE A 30 7.01 -5.52 -3.32
C PHE A 30 6.92 -4.24 -2.47
N VAL A 31 6.86 -4.37 -1.14
CA VAL A 31 6.84 -3.23 -0.21
C VAL A 31 8.12 -2.40 -0.29
N GLU A 32 9.28 -3.05 -0.34
CA GLU A 32 10.59 -2.40 -0.49
C GLU A 32 10.65 -1.58 -1.79
N LYS A 33 10.28 -2.20 -2.92
CA LYS A 33 10.23 -1.54 -4.23
C LYS A 33 9.31 -0.30 -4.24
N VAL A 34 8.13 -0.39 -3.62
CA VAL A 34 7.21 0.76 -3.55
C VAL A 34 7.79 1.86 -2.65
N HIS A 35 8.46 1.51 -1.55
CA HIS A 35 9.14 2.50 -0.71
C HIS A 35 10.25 3.23 -1.46
N ASP A 36 11.05 2.54 -2.26
CA ASP A 36 12.07 3.17 -3.10
C ASP A 36 11.46 4.17 -4.08
N GLN A 37 10.33 3.81 -4.72
CA GLN A 37 9.60 4.71 -5.61
C GLN A 37 9.04 5.94 -4.89
N ILE A 38 8.55 5.79 -3.66
CA ILE A 38 8.06 6.91 -2.84
C ILE A 38 9.22 7.85 -2.49
N VAL A 39 10.36 7.30 -2.06
CA VAL A 39 11.55 8.09 -1.71
C VAL A 39 12.08 8.83 -2.93
N GLU A 40 12.13 8.19 -4.09
CA GLU A 40 12.50 8.83 -5.35
C GLU A 40 11.52 9.95 -5.75
N ALA A 41 10.21 9.71 -5.60
CA ALA A 41 9.19 10.72 -5.86
C ALA A 41 9.32 11.92 -4.93
N ILE A 42 9.60 11.71 -3.63
CA ILE A 42 9.84 12.79 -2.67
C ILE A 42 11.05 13.61 -3.09
N LYS A 43 12.20 12.96 -3.34
CA LYS A 43 13.45 13.64 -3.72
C LYS A 43 13.31 14.45 -5.00
N SER A 44 12.61 13.90 -6.00
CA SER A 44 12.45 14.53 -7.31
C SER A 44 11.46 15.70 -7.30
N ASN A 45 10.59 15.79 -6.29
CA ASN A 45 9.50 16.77 -6.23
C ASN A 45 9.57 17.69 -5.00
N ILE A 46 10.65 17.64 -4.22
CA ILE A 46 10.72 18.36 -2.93
C ILE A 46 10.53 19.87 -3.07
N GLU A 47 11.01 20.49 -4.15
CA GLU A 47 10.80 21.92 -4.44
C GLU A 47 9.31 22.25 -4.67
N SER A 48 8.56 21.30 -5.25
CA SER A 48 7.12 21.46 -5.44
C SER A 48 6.33 21.47 -4.14
N TYR A 49 6.90 21.01 -3.01
CA TYR A 49 6.19 21.06 -1.74
C TYR A 49 5.84 22.50 -1.32
N THR A 50 6.73 23.47 -1.57
CA THR A 50 6.49 24.89 -1.26
C THR A 50 5.76 25.62 -2.41
N GLU A 51 6.09 25.30 -3.65
CA GLU A 51 5.56 26.01 -4.83
C GLU A 51 4.18 25.53 -5.26
N ASN A 52 3.95 24.22 -5.19
CA ASN A 52 2.70 23.57 -5.58
C ASN A 52 2.44 22.30 -4.75
N PRO A 53 1.98 22.45 -3.49
CA PRO A 53 1.75 21.33 -2.58
C PRO A 53 0.84 20.23 -3.16
N LYS A 54 -0.10 20.61 -4.05
CA LYS A 54 -0.99 19.64 -4.71
C LYS A 54 -0.23 18.74 -5.69
N ALA A 55 0.72 19.29 -6.44
CA ALA A 55 1.56 18.50 -7.33
C ALA A 55 2.46 17.55 -6.54
N PHE A 56 3.05 18.02 -5.44
CA PHE A 56 3.84 17.18 -4.53
C PHE A 56 3.00 16.02 -3.96
N ILE A 57 1.82 16.31 -3.41
CA ILE A 57 0.90 15.29 -2.88
C ILE A 57 0.52 14.27 -3.96
N LYS A 58 0.31 14.72 -5.20
CA LYS A 58 0.02 13.80 -6.31
C LYS A 58 1.21 12.89 -6.61
N ALA A 59 2.41 13.45 -6.72
CA ALA A 59 3.63 12.70 -7.02
C ALA A 59 3.91 11.59 -6.00
N ILE A 60 3.68 11.85 -4.70
CA ILE A 60 3.83 10.84 -3.65
C ILE A 60 2.65 9.86 -3.57
N SER A 61 1.44 10.28 -3.97
CA SER A 61 0.26 9.42 -3.94
C SER A 61 0.28 8.37 -5.05
N ASP A 62 0.82 8.69 -6.23
CA ASP A 62 0.87 7.78 -7.38
C ASP A 62 1.57 6.43 -7.06
N PRO A 63 2.75 6.37 -6.41
CA PRO A 63 3.37 5.11 -6.02
C PRO A 63 2.68 4.41 -4.84
N LEU A 64 1.88 5.13 -4.03
CA LEU A 64 1.11 4.54 -2.93
C LEU A 64 -0.16 3.82 -3.41
N GLU A 65 -0.77 4.25 -4.51
CA GLU A 65 -2.00 3.65 -5.05
C GLU A 65 -1.93 2.13 -5.27
N PRO A 66 -0.89 1.57 -5.93
CA PRO A 66 -0.80 0.13 -6.14
C PRO A 66 -0.56 -0.65 -4.85
N LEU A 67 -0.03 -0.01 -3.81
CA LEU A 67 0.25 -0.66 -2.53
C LEU A 67 -0.95 -0.61 -1.58
N VAL A 68 -1.71 0.49 -1.52
CA VAL A 68 -2.67 0.76 -0.44
C VAL A 68 -4.12 0.58 -0.91
N ASP A 69 -4.87 -0.33 -0.27
CA ASP A 69 -6.31 -0.46 -0.51
C ASP A 69 -7.11 0.57 0.31
N PHE A 70 -7.08 1.83 -0.12
CA PHE A 70 -7.86 2.92 0.51
C PHE A 70 -9.35 2.62 0.59
N LYS A 71 -9.91 1.87 -0.37
CA LYS A 71 -11.32 1.50 -0.40
C LYS A 71 -11.67 0.51 0.70
N ARG A 72 -10.83 -0.50 0.92
CA ARG A 72 -10.99 -1.46 2.03
C ARG A 72 -10.75 -0.81 3.38
N ILE A 73 -9.74 0.06 3.49
CA ILE A 73 -9.45 0.76 4.74
C ILE A 73 -10.60 1.70 5.09
N SER A 74 -11.05 2.57 4.17
CA SER A 74 -12.18 3.48 4.41
C SER A 74 -13.46 2.72 4.79
N ARG A 75 -13.75 1.59 4.13
CA ARG A 75 -14.85 0.69 4.51
C ARG A 75 -14.70 0.18 5.94
N TYR A 76 -13.51 -0.26 6.34
CA TYR A 76 -13.24 -0.71 7.70
C TYR A 76 -13.42 0.41 8.72
N VAL A 77 -12.97 1.62 8.39
CA VAL A 77 -13.10 2.83 9.23
C VAL A 77 -14.56 3.19 9.48
N MET A 78 -15.41 3.15 8.45
CA MET A 78 -16.86 3.36 8.59
C MET A 78 -17.53 2.28 9.46
N GLY A 79 -16.95 1.07 9.53
CA GLY A 79 -17.44 -0.04 10.35
C GLY A 79 -18.90 -0.36 10.07
N LYS A 80 -19.73 -0.43 11.13
CA LYS A 80 -21.16 -0.76 11.04
C LYS A 80 -21.99 0.28 10.27
N HIS A 81 -21.47 1.51 10.10
CA HIS A 81 -22.18 2.57 9.39
C HIS A 81 -22.07 2.41 7.87
N PHE A 82 -21.09 1.65 7.38
CA PHE A 82 -20.91 1.39 5.96
C PHE A 82 -22.14 0.76 5.31
N SER A 83 -22.79 -0.21 5.97
CA SER A 83 -23.96 -0.89 5.42
C SER A 83 -25.18 0.03 5.29
N LYS A 84 -25.27 1.06 6.13
CA LYS A 84 -26.35 2.05 6.14
C LYS A 84 -26.09 3.24 5.22
N ALA A 85 -24.84 3.43 4.79
CA ALA A 85 -24.45 4.54 3.93
C ALA A 85 -24.93 4.33 2.48
N SER A 86 -25.38 5.42 1.85
CA SER A 86 -25.62 5.43 0.41
C SER A 86 -24.31 5.22 -0.37
N ASN A 87 -24.41 4.87 -1.65
CA ASN A 87 -23.21 4.74 -2.49
C ASN A 87 -22.46 6.06 -2.65
N ASP A 88 -23.20 7.18 -2.71
CA ASP A 88 -22.62 8.53 -2.72
C ASP A 88 -21.84 8.82 -1.42
N GLN A 89 -22.43 8.55 -0.25
CA GLN A 89 -21.77 8.73 1.04
C GLN A 89 -20.50 7.88 1.18
N LYS A 90 -20.54 6.62 0.72
CA LYS A 90 -19.36 5.74 0.72
C LYS A 90 -18.24 6.32 -0.15
N LYS A 91 -18.57 6.83 -1.34
CA LYS A 91 -17.58 7.45 -2.24
C LYS A 91 -17.02 8.73 -1.63
N ARG A 92 -17.89 9.63 -1.17
CA ARG A 92 -17.47 10.91 -0.56
C ARG A 92 -16.63 10.70 0.70
N PHE A 93 -16.96 9.70 1.52
CA PHE A 93 -16.13 9.35 2.67
C PHE A 93 -14.77 8.77 2.26
N HIS A 94 -14.74 7.86 1.28
CA HIS A 94 -13.48 7.34 0.72
C HIS A 94 -12.57 8.48 0.25
N ASP A 95 -13.13 9.41 -0.53
CA ASP A 95 -12.38 10.53 -1.11
C ASP A 95 -11.88 11.48 0.00
N ALA A 96 -12.72 11.81 0.99
CA ALA A 96 -12.33 12.61 2.15
C ALA A 96 -11.26 11.91 3.01
N PHE A 97 -11.39 10.60 3.22
CA PHE A 97 -10.45 9.78 3.96
C PHE A 97 -9.06 9.79 3.30
N LYS A 98 -9.00 9.42 2.03
CA LYS A 98 -7.75 9.39 1.26
C LYS A 98 -7.11 10.78 1.19
N LYS A 99 -7.89 11.82 0.87
CA LYS A 99 -7.38 13.19 0.81
C LYS A 99 -6.79 13.63 2.15
N SER A 100 -7.52 13.44 3.24
CA SER A 100 -7.05 13.88 4.57
C SER A 100 -5.80 13.12 5.02
N LEU A 101 -5.66 11.83 4.71
CA LEU A 101 -4.42 11.09 4.97
C LEU A 101 -3.24 11.71 4.24
N LEU A 102 -3.38 11.91 2.92
CA LEU A 102 -2.31 12.45 2.11
C LEU A 102 -1.96 13.89 2.55
N ASP A 103 -2.95 14.73 2.84
CA ASP A 103 -2.72 16.08 3.35
C ASP A 103 -1.95 16.05 4.69
N THR A 104 -2.41 15.26 5.67
CA THR A 104 -1.82 15.21 7.01
C THR A 104 -0.37 14.71 6.99
N TYR A 105 -0.08 13.67 6.20
CA TYR A 105 1.22 13.01 6.24
C TYR A 105 2.19 13.44 5.14
N SER A 106 1.73 14.17 4.11
CA SER A 106 2.61 14.73 3.07
C SER A 106 3.68 15.64 3.63
N LYS A 107 3.36 16.43 4.67
CA LYS A 107 4.35 17.26 5.35
C LYS A 107 5.48 16.43 5.96
N THR A 108 5.13 15.37 6.70
CA THR A 108 6.14 14.46 7.29
C THR A 108 6.97 13.78 6.21
N LEU A 109 6.36 13.41 5.08
CA LEU A 109 7.09 12.84 3.94
C LEU A 109 8.00 13.86 3.25
N ALA A 110 7.63 15.15 3.20
CA ALA A 110 8.51 16.21 2.70
C ALA A 110 9.70 16.49 3.64
N GLU A 111 9.53 16.23 4.93
CA GLU A 111 10.60 16.34 5.94
C GLU A 111 11.54 15.13 5.93
N PHE A 112 11.16 14.03 5.25
CA PHE A 112 11.94 12.79 5.12
C PHE A 112 13.17 13.02 4.22
N LYS A 113 14.35 13.19 4.84
CA LYS A 113 15.64 13.43 4.20
C LYS A 113 16.58 12.24 4.31
N ASP A 114 17.07 12.01 5.52
CA ASP A 114 18.11 11.02 5.84
C ASP A 114 17.53 9.79 6.56
N GLU A 115 16.23 9.82 6.86
CA GLU A 115 15.46 8.72 7.39
C GLU A 115 15.46 7.53 6.42
N LYS A 116 15.32 6.32 6.98
CA LYS A 116 15.31 5.07 6.20
C LYS A 116 14.13 4.21 6.61
N ILE A 117 13.58 3.47 5.64
CA ILE A 117 12.60 2.42 5.90
C ILE A 117 13.30 1.10 5.61
N ILE A 118 13.58 0.33 6.66
CA ILE A 118 14.21 -0.98 6.54
C ILE A 118 13.09 -2.02 6.53
N VAL A 119 12.93 -2.71 5.40
CA VAL A 119 11.92 -3.78 5.26
C VAL A 119 12.56 -5.11 5.63
N SER A 120 11.93 -5.87 6.53
CA SER A 120 12.39 -7.22 6.86
C SER A 120 12.09 -8.18 5.72
N HIS A 121 13.07 -9.01 5.37
CA HIS A 121 12.86 -10.14 4.47
C HIS A 121 11.98 -11.23 5.11
N GLU A 122 11.93 -11.29 6.44
CA GLU A 122 11.06 -12.20 7.17
C GLU A 122 9.62 -11.68 7.19
N THR A 123 8.69 -12.50 6.73
CA THR A 123 7.25 -12.21 6.76
C THR A 123 6.51 -13.28 7.54
N GLN A 124 5.41 -12.89 8.18
CA GLN A 124 4.51 -13.85 8.84
C GLN A 124 3.30 -14.12 7.96
N LYS A 125 3.25 -15.32 7.35
CA LYS A 125 2.13 -15.73 6.50
C LYS A 125 0.96 -16.29 7.31
N SER A 126 -0.24 -16.01 6.84
CA SER A 126 -1.45 -16.72 7.28
C SER A 126 -1.46 -18.17 6.77
N LYS A 127 -2.24 -19.04 7.42
CA LYS A 127 -2.37 -20.46 7.03
C LYS A 127 -2.77 -20.66 5.56
N GLU A 128 -3.60 -19.77 5.03
CA GLU A 128 -4.09 -19.82 3.65
C GLU A 128 -3.11 -19.18 2.64
N GLY A 129 -2.02 -18.56 3.10
CA GLY A 129 -1.05 -17.87 2.25
C GLY A 129 -1.55 -16.57 1.61
N LYS A 130 -2.82 -16.19 1.81
CA LYS A 130 -3.43 -14.99 1.19
C LYS A 130 -3.24 -13.69 1.98
N ARG A 131 -2.62 -13.77 3.15
CA ARG A 131 -2.31 -12.62 4.01
C ARG A 131 -0.93 -12.79 4.61
N GLU A 132 -0.23 -11.68 4.75
CA GLU A 132 1.12 -11.61 5.30
C GLU A 132 1.26 -10.39 6.20
N LYS A 133 2.08 -10.51 7.23
CA LYS A 133 2.63 -9.35 7.94
C LYS A 133 4.04 -9.12 7.43
N VAL A 134 4.28 -7.90 6.95
CA VAL A 134 5.61 -7.41 6.60
C VAL A 134 6.07 -6.51 7.74
N PHE A 135 7.23 -6.82 8.31
CA PHE A 135 7.83 -6.05 9.39
C PHE A 135 8.76 -5.01 8.80
N LEU A 136 8.73 -3.80 9.35
CA LEU A 136 9.54 -2.69 8.90
C LEU A 136 10.08 -1.91 10.10
N GLU A 137 11.15 -1.16 9.89
CA GLU A 137 11.67 -0.20 10.85
C GLU A 137 11.86 1.15 10.16
N ILE A 138 11.24 2.20 10.70
CA ILE A 138 11.45 3.58 10.27
C ILE A 138 12.58 4.12 11.15
N VAL A 139 13.75 4.32 10.57
CA VAL A 139 14.96 4.78 11.25
C VAL A 139 15.09 6.29 11.04
N THR A 140 15.06 7.05 12.13
CA THR A 140 15.37 8.49 12.12
C THR A 140 16.74 8.74 12.76
N ASP A 141 17.15 10.00 12.82
CA ASP A 141 18.36 10.46 13.52
C ASP A 141 18.34 10.16 15.03
N THR A 142 17.15 10.06 15.61
CA THR A 142 16.90 10.10 17.05
C THR A 142 16.24 8.85 17.59
N LYS A 143 15.43 8.15 16.78
CA LYS A 143 14.67 6.98 17.20
C LYS A 143 14.35 6.06 16.03
N ASN A 144 14.23 4.76 16.33
CA ASN A 144 13.64 3.79 15.43
C ASN A 144 12.19 3.50 15.81
N TYR A 145 11.31 3.46 14.80
CA TYR A 145 9.90 3.14 14.96
C TYR A 145 9.60 1.80 14.29
N PRO A 146 9.32 0.73 15.06
CA PRO A 146 8.92 -0.54 14.48
C PRO A 146 7.53 -0.39 13.85
N ALA A 147 7.36 -0.95 12.66
CA ALA A 147 6.10 -0.94 11.93
C ALA A 147 5.74 -2.34 11.43
N ILE A 148 4.44 -2.56 11.23
CA ILE A 148 3.88 -3.79 10.66
C ILE A 148 2.87 -3.41 9.60
N TYR A 149 3.12 -3.83 8.36
CA TYR A 149 2.16 -3.76 7.27
C TYR A 149 1.38 -5.06 7.22
N TYR A 150 0.06 -4.94 7.24
CA TYR A 150 -0.86 -6.05 7.05
C TYR A 150 -1.24 -6.10 5.58
N MET A 151 -0.77 -7.13 4.90
CA MET A 151 -0.88 -7.33 3.46
C MET A 151 -1.86 -8.46 3.15
N TYR A 152 -2.53 -8.39 2.01
CA TYR A 152 -3.33 -9.49 1.46
C TYR A 152 -3.20 -9.56 -0.06
N LEU A 153 -3.38 -10.76 -0.63
CA LEU A 153 -3.48 -10.93 -2.08
C LEU A 153 -4.90 -10.59 -2.55
N ASN A 154 -5.03 -9.66 -3.48
CA ASN A 154 -6.31 -9.34 -4.11
C ASN A 154 -6.76 -10.45 -5.09
N GLY A 155 -7.90 -10.24 -5.76
CA GLY A 155 -8.43 -11.22 -6.71
C GLY A 155 -7.55 -11.45 -7.94
N GLN A 156 -6.65 -10.51 -8.21
CA GLN A 156 -5.68 -10.49 -9.31
C GLN A 156 -4.33 -11.10 -8.90
N GLY A 157 -4.15 -11.45 -7.62
CA GLY A 157 -2.88 -11.97 -7.10
C GLY A 157 -1.86 -10.88 -6.79
N GLU A 158 -2.29 -9.63 -6.62
CA GLU A 158 -1.43 -8.51 -6.25
C GLU A 158 -1.47 -8.27 -4.75
N TRP A 159 -0.34 -7.94 -4.15
CA TRP A 159 -0.24 -7.60 -2.75
C TRP A 159 -0.82 -6.22 -2.48
N MET A 160 -1.72 -6.14 -1.50
CA MET A 160 -2.38 -4.91 -1.10
C MET A 160 -2.29 -4.74 0.42
N LEU A 161 -1.88 -3.56 0.85
CA LEU A 161 -1.88 -3.12 2.23
C LEU A 161 -3.30 -2.76 2.65
N TYR A 162 -3.72 -3.25 3.81
CA TYR A 162 -5.04 -2.95 4.38
C TYR A 162 -5.01 -2.48 5.83
N ASN A 163 -3.85 -2.51 6.49
CA ASN A 163 -3.66 -1.92 7.81
C ASN A 163 -2.17 -1.69 8.09
N ILE A 164 -1.87 -0.70 8.93
CA ILE A 164 -0.54 -0.40 9.44
C ILE A 164 -0.59 -0.34 10.97
N VAL A 165 0.43 -0.88 11.62
CA VAL A 165 0.74 -0.62 13.02
C VAL A 165 2.11 0.05 13.08
N ILE A 166 2.24 1.19 13.75
CA ILE A 166 3.52 1.90 13.94
C ILE A 166 3.69 2.15 15.43
N ASP A 167 4.81 1.73 16.01
CA ASP A 167 5.12 1.87 17.45
C ASP A 167 3.94 1.43 18.35
N GLY A 168 3.31 0.31 17.98
CA GLY A 168 2.14 -0.26 18.67
C GLY A 168 0.79 0.40 18.33
N VAL A 169 0.75 1.53 17.63
CA VAL A 169 -0.49 2.22 17.24
C VAL A 169 -1.08 1.64 15.97
N ASN A 170 -2.27 1.05 16.06
CA ASN A 170 -3.00 0.50 14.91
C ASN A 170 -3.84 1.58 14.20
N LEU A 171 -3.41 1.99 13.00
CA LEU A 171 -3.98 3.16 12.34
C LEU A 171 -5.43 2.98 11.92
N SER A 172 -5.76 1.85 11.27
CA SER A 172 -7.13 1.60 10.81
C SER A 172 -8.10 1.53 11.98
N LEU A 173 -7.67 0.97 13.12
CA LEU A 173 -8.47 0.92 14.34
C LEU A 173 -8.63 2.30 14.97
N THR A 174 -7.58 3.11 15.02
CA THR A 174 -7.63 4.49 15.51
C THR A 174 -8.62 5.32 14.70
N PHE A 175 -8.50 5.32 13.38
CA PHE A 175 -9.45 6.02 12.51
C PHE A 175 -10.88 5.48 12.65
N ARG A 176 -11.06 4.16 12.81
CA ARG A 176 -12.39 3.60 13.11
C ARG A 176 -12.98 4.14 14.41
N LYS A 177 -12.18 4.28 15.47
CA LYS A 177 -12.63 4.89 16.74
C LYS A 177 -13.01 6.36 16.53
N GLN A 178 -12.20 7.11 15.78
CA GLN A 178 -12.49 8.51 15.42
C GLN A 178 -13.81 8.65 14.64
N PHE A 179 -14.03 7.81 13.62
CA PHE A 179 -15.28 7.79 12.86
C PHE A 179 -16.49 7.54 13.75
N ASN A 180 -16.40 6.56 14.65
CA ASN A 180 -17.48 6.29 15.60
C ASN A 180 -17.71 7.45 16.59
N SER A 181 -16.65 8.18 16.95
CA SER A 181 -16.76 9.39 17.78
C SER A 181 -17.53 10.49 17.04
N LEU A 182 -17.13 10.79 15.80
CA LEU A 182 -17.81 11.76 14.95
C LEU A 182 -19.27 11.36 14.67
N MET A 183 -19.55 10.07 14.44
CA MET A 183 -20.94 9.61 14.28
C MET A 183 -21.81 9.88 15.52
N LYS A 184 -21.25 9.91 16.73
CA LYS A 184 -22.00 10.25 17.95
C LYS A 184 -22.30 11.74 18.04
N THR A 185 -21.38 12.59 17.58
CA THR A 185 -21.54 14.06 17.64
C THR A 185 -22.39 14.58 16.49
N GLU A 186 -22.10 14.15 15.26
CA GLU A 186 -22.75 14.62 14.05
C GLU A 186 -24.10 13.95 13.80
N LYS A 187 -24.32 12.74 14.35
CA LYS A 187 -25.55 11.93 14.22
C LYS A 187 -25.90 11.48 12.80
N ASP A 188 -25.18 11.93 11.78
CA ASP A 188 -25.30 11.48 10.38
C ASP A 188 -23.93 11.38 9.69
N ILE A 189 -23.89 10.68 8.56
CA ILE A 189 -22.65 10.40 7.82
C ILE A 189 -22.14 11.65 7.07
N ASP A 190 -23.03 12.53 6.62
CA ASP A 190 -22.66 13.73 5.88
C ASP A 190 -21.90 14.73 6.76
N GLY A 191 -22.31 14.87 8.03
CA GLY A 191 -21.60 15.63 9.05
C GLY A 191 -20.22 15.02 9.34
N VAL A 192 -20.12 13.69 9.44
CA VAL A 192 -18.82 13.02 9.61
C VAL A 192 -17.90 13.30 8.42
N ILE A 193 -18.40 13.16 7.18
CA ILE A 193 -17.63 13.46 5.97
C ILE A 193 -17.14 14.91 5.98
N LYS A 194 -18.00 15.86 6.34
CA LYS A 194 -17.67 17.30 6.39
C LYS A 194 -16.57 17.63 7.41
N LYS A 195 -16.53 16.90 8.53
CA LYS A 195 -15.55 17.10 9.61
C LYS A 195 -14.38 16.12 9.58
N TRP A 196 -14.30 15.26 8.58
CA TRP A 196 -13.29 14.22 8.55
C TRP A 196 -11.90 14.80 8.30
N VAL A 197 -11.00 14.56 9.25
CA VAL A 197 -9.56 14.81 9.12
C VAL A 197 -8.85 13.62 9.73
N ALA A 198 -8.15 12.82 8.92
CA ALA A 198 -7.34 11.72 9.44
C ALA A 198 -6.15 12.29 10.23
N THR A 199 -6.23 12.15 11.55
CA THR A 199 -5.14 12.50 12.48
C THR A 199 -5.09 11.43 13.57
N ILE A 200 -3.87 11.06 13.96
CA ILE A 200 -3.61 10.10 15.05
C ILE A 200 -3.33 10.88 16.32
#